data_AF-A0A6I9XI90-F1
#
_entry.id   AF-A0A6I9XI90-F1
#
_cell.length_a   1.000
_cell.length_b   1.000
_cell.length_c   1.000
_cell.angle_alpha   90.00
_cell.angle_beta   90.00
_cell.angle_gamma   90.00
#
_symmetry.space_group_name_H-M   'P 1'
#
loop_
_entity.id
_entity.type
_entity.pdbx_description
1 polymer ?
#
loop_
_entity_poly.entity_id
_entity_poly.type
_entity_poly.pdbx_seq_one_letter_code
_entity_poly.pdbx_strand_id
1 'polypeptide(L)'
;MSQFYMAVAYRKLGRLPDAMECCEESMKIALQHGDRPLQAQCLLCFADIHRSRADVQALENVERAHELAEGLGNKLCLLKIHCICEGIYRTKGQQRELRNHVVKFHECVEEMELYCGMCGESIGDRNHQLQALPCSHVFHLKCLQTNGTRGCPNCRRSSVKPGFV
;
A
#
# COMPACT_ATOMS: atom_id res chain seq x y z
N MET A 1 8.34 -16.00 -11.85
CA MET A 1 8.25 -14.86 -10.91
C MET A 1 7.84 -13.64 -11.72
N SER A 2 6.85 -12.85 -11.30
CA SER A 2 6.43 -11.69 -12.11
C SER A 2 7.52 -10.63 -12.11
N GLN A 3 7.84 -10.10 -13.30
CA GLN A 3 8.84 -9.03 -13.47
C GLN A 3 8.56 -7.83 -12.56
N PHE A 4 7.29 -7.58 -12.23
CA PHE A 4 6.90 -6.56 -11.26
C PHE A 4 7.58 -6.70 -9.88
N TYR A 5 7.62 -7.91 -9.29
CA TYR A 5 8.23 -8.07 -7.97
C TYR A 5 9.75 -7.92 -8.02
N MET A 6 10.38 -8.26 -9.15
CA MET A 6 11.79 -7.95 -9.39
C MET A 6 12.02 -6.44 -9.47
N ALA A 7 11.15 -5.70 -10.16
CA ALA A 7 11.21 -4.24 -10.20
C ALA A 7 11.13 -3.62 -8.80
N VAL A 8 10.20 -4.10 -7.97
CA VAL A 8 10.07 -3.65 -6.57
C VAL A 8 11.34 -3.93 -5.77
N ALA A 9 11.92 -5.12 -5.92
CA ALA A 9 13.16 -5.49 -5.24
C ALA A 9 14.35 -4.63 -5.69
N TYR A 10 14.57 -4.48 -7.00
CA TYR A 10 15.65 -3.65 -7.53
C TYR A 10 15.52 -2.18 -7.13
N ARG A 11 14.31 -1.64 -7.12
CA ARG A 11 14.04 -0.28 -6.62
C ARG A 11 14.46 -0.13 -5.16
N LYS A 12 14.13 -1.11 -4.29
CA LYS A 12 14.54 -1.08 -2.88
C LYS A 12 16.05 -1.20 -2.69
N LEU A 13 16.75 -1.83 -3.63
CA LEU A 13 18.22 -1.91 -3.68
C LEU A 13 18.88 -0.69 -4.34
N GLY A 14 18.11 0.30 -4.80
CA GLY A 14 18.64 1.48 -5.51
C GLY A 14 19.08 1.21 -6.96
N ARG A 15 18.86 -0.01 -7.46
CA ARG A 15 19.16 -0.42 -8.85
C ARG A 15 18.06 0.08 -9.79
N LEU A 16 17.95 1.40 -9.92
CA LEU A 16 16.85 2.05 -10.65
C LEU A 16 16.76 1.69 -12.15
N PRO A 17 17.86 1.49 -12.90
CA PRO A 17 17.78 1.06 -14.30
C PRO A 17 17.13 -0.33 -14.44
N ASP A 18 17.61 -1.30 -13.66
CA ASP A 18 17.06 -2.67 -13.67
C ASP A 18 15.59 -2.69 -13.21
N ALA A 19 15.25 -1.84 -12.23
CA ALA A 19 13.87 -1.69 -11.79
C ALA A 19 12.96 -1.15 -12.91
N MET A 20 13.46 -0.21 -13.72
CA MET A 20 12.72 0.36 -14.84
C MET A 20 12.44 -0.71 -15.90
N GLU A 21 13.46 -1.45 -16.31
CA GLU A 21 13.36 -2.51 -17.32
C GLU A 21 12.34 -3.58 -16.91
N CYS A 22 12.46 -4.13 -15.70
CA CYS A 22 11.50 -5.10 -15.18
C CYS A 22 10.06 -4.53 -15.11
N CYS A 23 9.91 -3.24 -14.78
CA CYS A 23 8.61 -2.59 -14.72
C CYS A 23 7.99 -2.39 -16.11
N GLU A 24 8.80 -2.03 -17.12
CA GLU A 24 8.37 -1.92 -18.52
C GLU A 24 7.92 -3.26 -19.10
N GLU A 25 8.67 -4.33 -18.84
CA GLU A 25 8.27 -5.68 -19.24
C GLU A 25 6.93 -6.08 -18.59
N SER A 26 6.79 -5.81 -17.29
CA SER A 26 5.54 -6.08 -16.58
C SER A 26 4.37 -5.24 -17.12
N MET A 27 4.61 -3.98 -17.50
CA MET A 27 3.60 -3.10 -18.08
C MET A 27 3.16 -3.60 -19.47
N LYS A 28 4.08 -4.08 -20.30
CA LYS A 28 3.76 -4.66 -21.63
C LYS A 28 2.82 -5.86 -21.47
N ILE A 29 3.11 -6.77 -20.56
CA ILE A 29 2.26 -7.93 -20.26
C ILE A 29 0.89 -7.46 -19.73
N ALA A 30 0.88 -6.50 -18.81
CA ALA A 30 -0.37 -5.98 -18.23
C ALA A 30 -1.26 -5.31 -19.28
N LEU A 31 -0.69 -4.64 -20.29
CA LEU A 31 -1.42 -4.07 -21.42
C LEU A 31 -1.96 -5.15 -22.35
N GLN A 32 -1.14 -6.15 -22.70
CA GLN A 32 -1.53 -7.26 -23.59
C GLN A 32 -2.75 -8.04 -23.05
N HIS A 33 -2.83 -8.20 -21.73
CA HIS A 33 -3.91 -8.93 -21.08
C HIS A 33 -5.03 -8.04 -20.52
N GLY A 34 -4.92 -6.71 -20.65
CA GLY A 34 -5.88 -5.78 -20.05
C GLY A 34 -5.92 -5.82 -18.52
N ASP A 35 -4.83 -6.23 -17.86
CA ASP A 35 -4.70 -6.28 -16.40
C ASP A 35 -4.55 -4.87 -15.82
N ARG A 36 -5.70 -4.21 -15.61
CA ARG A 36 -5.77 -2.86 -15.06
C ARG A 36 -5.15 -2.74 -13.66
N PRO A 37 -5.37 -3.67 -12.71
CA PRO A 37 -4.68 -3.62 -11.41
C PRO A 37 -3.14 -3.61 -11.52
N LEU A 38 -2.55 -4.46 -12.38
CA LEU A 38 -1.11 -4.49 -12.58
C LEU A 38 -0.60 -3.24 -13.30
N GLN A 39 -1.36 -2.70 -14.26
CA GLN A 39 -1.03 -1.41 -14.89
C GLN A 39 -0.91 -0.28 -13.85
N ALA A 40 -1.85 -0.20 -12.88
CA ALA A 40 -1.78 0.79 -11.81
C ALA A 40 -0.52 0.62 -10.94
N GLN A 41 -0.16 -0.64 -10.63
CA GLN A 41 1.03 -0.95 -9.86
C GLN A 41 2.32 -0.58 -10.62
N CYS A 42 2.39 -0.85 -11.92
CA CYS A 42 3.52 -0.46 -12.77
C CYS A 42 3.66 1.07 -12.83
N LEU A 43 2.55 1.81 -13.03
CA LEU A 43 2.56 3.28 -13.01
C LEU A 43 3.09 3.84 -11.68
N LEU A 44 2.71 3.24 -10.54
CA LEU A 44 3.26 3.63 -9.24
C LEU A 44 4.75 3.33 -9.08
N CYS A 45 5.22 2.21 -9.66
CA CYS A 45 6.63 1.88 -9.67
C CYS A 45 7.42 2.89 -10.51
N PHE A 46 6.94 3.25 -11.71
CA PHE A 46 7.52 4.31 -12.53
C PHE A 46 7.56 5.64 -11.79
N ALA A 47 6.44 6.06 -11.21
CA ALA A 47 6.35 7.28 -10.42
C ALA A 47 7.42 7.34 -9.31
N ASP A 48 7.63 6.23 -8.58
CA ASP A 48 8.63 6.19 -7.52
C ASP A 48 10.08 6.20 -8.05
N ILE A 49 10.34 5.52 -9.17
CA ILE A 49 11.65 5.57 -9.85
C ILE A 49 11.95 7.00 -10.33
N HIS A 50 11.00 7.65 -11.00
CA HIS A 50 11.15 9.04 -11.47
C HIS A 50 11.28 10.02 -10.31
N ARG A 51 10.50 9.85 -9.23
CA ARG A 51 10.63 10.64 -8.00
C ARG A 51 12.04 10.53 -7.42
N SER A 52 12.60 9.33 -7.37
CA SER A 52 13.96 9.08 -6.86
C SER A 52 15.04 9.76 -7.71
N ARG A 53 14.74 10.06 -8.98
CA ARG A 53 15.61 10.79 -9.92
C ARG A 53 15.28 12.30 -9.99
N ALA A 54 14.33 12.79 -9.20
CA ALA A 54 13.80 14.15 -9.27
C ALA A 54 13.27 14.56 -10.66
N ASP A 55 12.67 13.59 -11.36
CA ASP A 55 12.16 13.75 -12.71
C ASP A 55 10.71 14.27 -12.72
N VAL A 56 10.37 15.09 -13.70
CA VAL A 56 9.04 15.68 -13.93
C VAL A 56 7.98 14.61 -14.24
N GLN A 57 8.39 13.48 -14.82
CA GLN A 57 7.49 12.37 -15.17
C GLN A 57 6.89 11.66 -13.94
N ALA A 58 7.36 11.95 -12.73
CA ALA A 58 6.84 11.34 -11.51
C ALA A 58 5.35 11.68 -11.29
N LEU A 59 4.95 12.95 -11.45
CA LEU A 59 3.57 13.37 -11.24
C LEU A 59 2.62 12.85 -12.32
N GLU A 60 3.04 12.84 -13.58
CA GLU A 60 2.24 12.29 -14.69
C GLU A 60 1.91 10.80 -14.45
N ASN A 61 2.91 10.01 -14.03
CA ASN A 61 2.68 8.60 -13.71
C ASN A 61 1.77 8.42 -12.48
N VAL A 62 1.88 9.30 -11.47
CA VAL A 62 0.99 9.32 -10.31
C VAL A 62 -0.47 9.60 -10.72
N GLU A 63 -0.70 10.61 -11.55
CA GLU A 63 -2.05 11.00 -11.99
C GLU A 63 -2.73 9.85 -12.73
N ARG A 64 -2.02 9.24 -13.68
CA ARG A 64 -2.51 8.06 -14.42
C ARG A 64 -2.78 6.87 -13.49
N ALA A 65 -1.92 6.64 -12.49
CA ALA A 65 -2.15 5.60 -11.50
C ALA A 65 -3.37 5.90 -10.62
N HIS A 66 -3.61 7.18 -10.29
CA HIS A 66 -4.72 7.62 -9.47
C HIS A 66 -6.05 7.43 -10.16
N GLU A 67 -6.20 7.91 -11.39
CA GLU A 67 -7.42 7.68 -12.19
C GLU A 67 -7.75 6.20 -12.32
N LEU A 68 -6.73 5.37 -12.55
CA LEU A 68 -6.90 3.93 -12.66
C LEU A 68 -7.28 3.29 -11.32
N ALA A 69 -6.64 3.70 -10.22
CA ALA A 69 -6.93 3.18 -8.89
C ALA A 69 -8.34 3.58 -8.41
N GLU A 70 -8.76 4.84 -8.65
CA GLU A 70 -10.12 5.30 -8.35
C GLU A 70 -11.15 4.54 -9.18
N GLY A 71 -10.94 4.40 -10.49
CA GLY A 71 -11.84 3.65 -11.36
C GLY A 71 -11.95 2.16 -11.01
N LEU A 72 -10.96 1.60 -10.32
CA LEU A 72 -10.97 0.22 -9.81
C LEU A 72 -11.46 0.10 -8.36
N GLY A 73 -11.64 1.19 -7.64
CA GLY A 73 -11.85 1.18 -6.19
C GLY A 73 -10.65 0.60 -5.40
N ASN A 74 -9.43 0.65 -5.96
CA ASN A 74 -8.25 0.06 -5.36
C ASN A 74 -7.62 0.99 -4.31
N LYS A 75 -8.12 0.89 -3.08
CA LYS A 75 -7.69 1.71 -1.93
C LYS A 75 -6.22 1.50 -1.55
N LEU A 76 -5.67 0.28 -1.72
CA LEU A 76 -4.23 0.03 -1.48
C LEU A 76 -3.33 0.81 -2.44
N CYS A 77 -3.73 0.95 -3.70
CA CYS A 77 -3.01 1.81 -4.64
C CYS A 77 -3.15 3.29 -4.27
N LEU A 78 -4.34 3.73 -3.83
CA LEU A 78 -4.56 5.12 -3.38
C LEU A 78 -3.68 5.50 -2.18
N LEU A 79 -3.53 4.61 -1.20
CA LEU A 79 -2.57 4.81 -0.09
C LEU A 79 -1.15 5.05 -0.62
N LYS A 80 -0.67 4.19 -1.53
CA LYS A 80 0.67 4.34 -2.14
C LYS A 80 0.80 5.64 -2.93
N ILE A 81 -0.24 6.04 -3.67
CA ILE A 81 -0.26 7.30 -4.41
C ILE A 81 -0.04 8.47 -3.46
N HIS A 82 -0.79 8.53 -2.36
CA HIS A 82 -0.67 9.62 -1.41
C HIS A 82 0.72 9.66 -0.74
N CYS A 83 1.32 8.51 -0.41
CA CYS A 83 2.71 8.46 0.06
C CYS A 83 3.73 8.95 -0.98
N ILE A 84 3.53 8.62 -2.25
CA ILE A 84 4.44 9.06 -3.33
C ILE A 84 4.32 10.58 -3.52
N CYS A 85 3.10 11.10 -3.61
CA CYS A 85 2.81 12.54 -3.70
C CYS A 85 3.41 13.31 -2.55
N GLU A 86 3.21 12.84 -1.31
CA GLU A 86 3.79 13.47 -0.12
C GLU A 86 5.31 13.63 -0.27
N GLY A 87 6.00 12.56 -0.70
CA GLY A 87 7.43 12.61 -0.98
C GLY A 87 7.82 13.62 -2.05
N ILE A 88 7.08 13.69 -3.17
CA ILE A 88 7.32 14.65 -4.25
C ILE A 88 7.13 16.10 -3.76
N TYR A 89 6.02 16.37 -3.08
CA TYR A 89 5.70 17.71 -2.59
C TYR A 89 6.61 18.15 -1.45
N ARG A 90 7.11 17.21 -0.65
CA ARG A 90 8.15 17.45 0.36
C ARG A 90 9.44 17.94 -0.29
N THR A 91 9.93 17.26 -1.33
CA THR A 91 11.15 17.69 -2.03
C THR A 91 10.99 19.03 -2.75
N LYS A 92 9.77 19.35 -3.21
CA LYS A 92 9.45 20.63 -3.85
C LYS A 92 9.16 21.78 -2.87
N GLY A 93 9.09 21.52 -1.56
CA GLY A 93 8.71 22.51 -0.55
C GLY A 93 7.24 22.95 -0.61
N GLN A 94 6.38 22.23 -1.32
CA GLN A 94 4.97 22.58 -1.53
C GLN A 94 4.10 22.09 -0.36
N GLN A 95 4.16 22.82 0.75
CA GLN A 95 3.55 22.42 2.02
C GLN A 95 2.03 22.21 1.97
N ARG A 96 1.30 22.97 1.14
CA ARG A 96 -0.15 22.83 1.02
C ARG A 96 -0.52 21.47 0.43
N GLU A 97 0.06 21.11 -0.71
CA GLU A 97 -0.25 19.85 -1.40
C GLU A 97 0.27 18.63 -0.61
N LEU A 98 1.41 18.76 0.05
CA LEU A 98 1.89 17.75 1.00
C LEU A 98 0.83 17.44 2.06
N ARG A 99 0.32 18.48 2.74
CA ARG A 99 -0.71 18.30 3.78
C ARG A 99 -2.00 17.68 3.23
N ASN A 100 -2.42 18.10 2.05
CA ASN A 100 -3.60 17.54 1.38
C ASN A 100 -3.45 16.01 1.18
N HIS A 101 -2.28 15.55 0.75
CA HIS A 101 -2.02 14.12 0.56
C HIS A 101 -1.89 13.34 1.87
N VAL A 102 -1.36 13.95 2.93
CA VAL A 102 -1.34 13.33 4.27
C VAL A 102 -2.76 13.12 4.80
N VAL A 103 -3.64 14.11 4.66
CA VAL A 103 -5.05 14.00 5.08
C VAL A 103 -5.75 12.87 4.31
N LYS A 104 -5.65 12.88 2.97
CA LYS A 104 -6.24 11.83 2.14
C LYS A 104 -5.69 10.43 2.43
N PHE A 105 -4.41 10.32 2.77
CA PHE A 105 -3.82 9.06 3.22
C PHE A 105 -4.53 8.56 4.48
N HIS A 106 -4.67 9.40 5.51
CA HIS A 106 -5.33 9.02 6.76
C HIS A 106 -6.82 8.68 6.57
N GLU A 107 -7.55 9.46 5.77
CA GLU A 107 -8.94 9.15 5.38
C GLU A 107 -9.03 7.75 4.75
N CYS A 108 -8.08 7.40 3.87
CA CYS A 108 -8.05 6.08 3.25
C CYS A 108 -7.70 4.95 4.25
N VAL A 109 -6.80 5.19 5.21
CA VAL A 109 -6.51 4.24 6.30
C VAL A 109 -7.74 4.02 7.18
N GLU A 110 -8.50 5.08 7.48
CA GLU A 110 -9.80 5.04 8.17
C GLU A 110 -10.83 4.21 7.44
N GLU A 111 -11.07 4.49 6.16
CA GLU A 111 -12.01 3.73 5.32
C GLU A 111 -11.67 2.24 5.22
N MET A 112 -10.38 1.89 5.29
CA MET A 112 -9.89 0.52 5.22
C MET A 112 -9.80 -0.19 6.58
N GLU A 113 -10.17 0.49 7.68
CA GLU A 113 -10.09 -0.02 9.05
C GLU A 113 -8.69 -0.56 9.43
N LEU A 114 -7.63 0.06 8.92
CA LEU A 114 -6.25 -0.38 9.11
C LEU A 114 -5.67 0.04 10.47
N TYR A 115 -6.36 -0.30 11.55
CA TYR A 115 -5.93 -0.02 12.93
C TYR A 115 -6.07 -1.25 13.80
N CYS A 116 -5.15 -1.42 14.73
CA CYS A 116 -5.29 -2.46 15.73
C CYS A 116 -6.32 -2.01 16.78
N GLY A 117 -7.48 -2.68 16.83
CA GLY A 117 -8.57 -2.36 17.78
C GLY A 117 -8.24 -2.53 19.28
N MET A 118 -7.00 -2.85 19.65
CA MET A 118 -6.55 -2.90 21.05
C MET A 118 -5.61 -1.76 21.44
N CYS A 119 -4.68 -1.35 20.57
CA CYS A 119 -3.76 -0.25 20.86
C CYS A 119 -4.09 1.03 20.10
N GLY A 120 -4.97 0.99 19.10
CA GLY A 120 -5.33 2.12 18.25
C GLY A 120 -4.28 2.50 17.21
N GLU A 121 -3.10 1.85 17.22
CA GLU A 121 -2.05 2.13 16.24
C GLU A 121 -2.41 1.58 14.85
N SER A 122 -2.00 2.29 13.81
CA SER A 122 -2.17 1.89 12.41
C SER A 122 -1.41 0.59 12.09
N ILE A 123 -2.04 -0.27 11.29
CA ILE A 123 -1.48 -1.53 10.83
C ILE A 123 -0.64 -1.27 9.57
N GLY A 124 0.58 -1.79 9.53
CA GLY A 124 1.46 -1.73 8.36
C GLY A 124 2.49 -0.60 8.37
N ASP A 125 2.36 0.39 9.27
CA ASP A 125 3.37 1.46 9.45
C ASP A 125 4.69 0.92 9.99
N ARG A 126 4.62 -0.11 10.84
CA ARG A 126 5.77 -0.86 11.37
C ARG A 126 5.61 -2.34 11.03
N ASN A 127 6.74 -3.04 10.93
CA ASN A 127 6.76 -4.49 10.72
C ASN A 127 6.42 -5.26 12.01
N HIS A 128 5.26 -4.97 12.60
CA HIS A 128 4.73 -5.73 13.71
C HIS A 128 4.11 -7.04 13.20
N GLN A 129 4.29 -8.13 13.94
CA GLN A 129 3.59 -9.38 13.63
C GLN A 129 2.09 -9.18 13.81
N LEU A 130 1.32 -9.61 12.81
CA LEU A 130 -0.13 -9.50 12.77
C LEU A 130 -0.79 -10.86 12.93
N GLN A 131 -1.97 -10.88 13.52
CA GLN A 131 -2.81 -12.06 13.64
C GLN A 131 -4.22 -11.70 13.18
N ALA A 132 -4.68 -12.38 12.14
CA ALA A 132 -6.08 -12.39 11.75
C ALA A 132 -6.85 -13.42 12.61
N LEU A 133 -7.99 -13.02 13.15
CA LEU A 133 -8.91 -13.93 13.83
C LEU A 133 -9.91 -14.53 12.83
N PRO A 134 -10.64 -15.62 13.18
CA PRO A 134 -11.64 -16.23 12.29
C PRO A 134 -12.76 -15.29 11.82
N CYS A 135 -12.97 -14.18 12.54
CA CYS A 135 -13.88 -13.11 12.17
C CYS A 135 -13.28 -12.04 11.24
N SER A 136 -12.15 -12.33 10.60
CA SER A 136 -11.39 -11.45 9.68
C SER A 136 -10.78 -10.18 10.28
N HIS A 137 -11.08 -9.84 11.54
CA HIS A 137 -10.39 -8.76 12.25
C HIS A 137 -8.90 -9.08 12.46
N VAL A 138 -8.06 -8.07 12.24
CA VAL A 138 -6.60 -8.16 12.35
C VAL A 138 -6.10 -7.35 13.53
N PHE A 139 -5.17 -7.92 14.30
CA PHE A 139 -4.53 -7.25 15.43
C PHE A 139 -3.01 -7.47 15.41
N HIS A 140 -2.27 -6.63 16.12
CA HIS A 140 -0.90 -6.96 16.50
C HIS A 140 -0.89 -8.23 17.36
N LEU A 141 -0.05 -9.21 17.00
CA LEU A 141 0.08 -10.46 17.74
C LEU A 141 0.43 -10.20 19.21
N LYS A 142 1.36 -9.27 19.46
CA LYS A 142 1.74 -8.84 20.81
C LYS A 142 0.54 -8.33 21.61
N CYS A 143 -0.35 -7.55 21.01
CA CYS A 143 -1.55 -7.05 21.70
C CYS A 143 -2.51 -8.19 22.08
N LEU A 144 -2.67 -9.20 21.24
CA LEU A 144 -3.53 -10.36 21.55
C LEU A 144 -2.96 -11.18 22.70
N GLN A 145 -1.64 -11.40 22.69
CA GLN A 145 -0.95 -12.18 23.71
C GLN A 145 -0.98 -11.48 25.08
N THR A 146 -0.73 -10.17 25.12
CA THR A 146 -0.71 -9.40 26.38
C THR A 146 -2.09 -9.30 27.03
N ASN A 147 -3.16 -9.16 26.24
CA ASN A 147 -4.50 -8.93 26.77
C ASN A 147 -5.30 -10.22 27.06
N GLY A 148 -4.78 -11.40 26.70
CA GLY A 148 -5.39 -12.69 27.06
C GLY A 148 -6.83 -12.89 26.58
N THR A 149 -7.20 -12.30 25.43
CA THR A 149 -8.59 -12.23 24.97
C THR A 149 -9.10 -13.60 24.51
N ARG A 150 -10.24 -14.08 25.07
CA ARG A 150 -10.88 -15.35 24.66
C ARG A 150 -11.63 -15.27 23.31
N GLY A 151 -11.85 -14.07 22.80
CA GLY A 151 -12.52 -13.79 21.54
C GLY A 151 -12.07 -12.47 20.94
N CYS A 152 -12.59 -12.13 19.77
CA CYS A 152 -12.24 -10.89 19.08
C CYS A 152 -12.72 -9.66 19.87
N PRO A 153 -11.84 -8.69 20.19
CA PRO A 153 -12.23 -7.44 20.85
C PRO A 153 -13.30 -6.64 20.08
N ASN A 154 -13.25 -6.62 18.75
CA ASN A 154 -14.15 -5.79 17.94
C ASN A 154 -15.57 -6.38 17.83
N CYS A 155 -15.70 -7.70 17.66
CA CYS A 155 -17.00 -8.35 17.39
C CYS A 155 -17.41 -9.43 18.39
N ARG A 156 -16.58 -9.68 19.42
CA ARG A 156 -16.80 -10.66 20.50
C ARG A 156 -16.96 -12.13 20.04
N ARG A 157 -16.74 -12.44 18.76
CA ARG A 157 -16.73 -13.83 18.27
C ARG A 157 -15.57 -14.61 18.89
N SER A 158 -15.83 -15.88 19.20
CA SER A 158 -14.81 -16.79 19.74
C SER A 158 -13.60 -16.86 18.80
N SER A 159 -12.41 -16.89 19.40
CA SER A 159 -11.15 -17.10 18.68
C SER A 159 -10.91 -18.58 18.33
N VAL A 160 -11.74 -19.48 18.89
CA VAL A 160 -11.68 -20.93 18.66
C VAL A 160 -12.33 -21.24 17.31
N LYS A 161 -11.58 -21.89 16.40
CA LYS A 161 -12.16 -22.43 15.16
C LYS A 161 -13.28 -23.43 15.53
N PRO A 162 -14.51 -23.27 15.04
CA PRO A 162 -15.51 -24.32 15.17
C PRO A 162 -15.03 -25.55 14.38
N GLY A 163 -14.74 -26.67 15.04
CA GLY A 163 -14.65 -27.98 14.37
C GLY A 163 -13.28 -28.65 14.18
N PHE A 164 -12.31 -28.46 15.07
CA PHE A 164 -11.22 -29.45 15.22
C PHE A 164 -11.32 -30.06 16.62
N VAL A 165 -12.04 -31.18 16.70
CA VAL A 165 -11.92 -32.21 17.75
C VAL A 165 -10.96 -33.27 17.22
#